data_AF-A0A7S4RP14-F1
#
_entry.id   AF-A0A7S4RP14-F1
#
_cell.length_a   1.000
_cell.length_b   1.000
_cell.length_c   1.000
_cell.angle_alpha   90.00
_cell.angle_beta   90.00
_cell.angle_gamma   90.00
#
_symmetry.space_group_name_H-M   'P 1'
#
loop_
_entity.id
_entity.type
_entity.pdbx_description
1 polymer ?
#
loop_
_entity_poly.entity_id
_entity_poly.type
_entity_poly.pdbx_seq_one_letter_code
_entity_poly.pdbx_strand_id
1 'polypeptide(L)'
;FGSSLARRRGWEPGAPLYPIWMRGPVMFAQGWWTSCSSLCKAPEKDPLLACPRPWLKVELSKKQEEAAEVVLDEKQKLVVDSLIPIHVHPDFRIYDIKVAGDNRLQRGLQQYHNICREHVGLLVTTSCFSTWLKARKTNGSAKLIPAIPSSSGNLSDITRSPLSDCHGKAVRVFFFDDNINLHLGGSSDIDGICNLRDVSTGAYVNFSAGENGFEVDHAYQHTVIHHSTQYRNTLVQANILDAMANTDYFLSIIKRYSEPGEKLIVFFDVNGTLLWDDTVSNKGMAEVLLSTMFRFTEVRPREPCDFSWEGRPPVRLEKQVTLRQLVSEISNKDSEYYARFWNQDTCSRFLQELSAQADLGWLNDRSSLTQESFLKTYQEYLRQLHEHVSEDGITNSWGQVWDYLRNDGHLAVLNSFGIDTHRVVARSVPDGRQVLYITIDYNLWGQKDLLKWSSIFERHTDRSQKTRV
;
A
#
# COMPACT_ATOMS: atom_id res chain seq x y z
N PHE A 1 -39.28 -57.30 -44.29
CA PHE A 1 -40.73 -57.48 -44.10
C PHE A 1 -41.04 -57.33 -42.61
N GLY A 2 -41.96 -56.44 -42.24
CA GLY A 2 -42.59 -56.45 -40.91
C GLY A 2 -42.03 -55.47 -39.87
N SER A 3 -42.69 -54.32 -39.78
CA SER A 3 -42.66 -53.29 -38.74
C SER A 3 -43.16 -53.74 -37.36
N SER A 4 -42.75 -53.06 -36.27
CA SER A 4 -43.61 -52.35 -35.27
C SER A 4 -42.79 -52.03 -33.97
N LEU A 5 -42.70 -50.77 -33.54
CA LEU A 5 -43.37 -50.14 -32.36
C LEU A 5 -42.80 -50.60 -30.99
N ALA A 6 -42.53 -49.78 -29.97
CA ALA A 6 -42.86 -48.38 -29.67
C ALA A 6 -42.10 -47.87 -28.41
N ARG A 7 -42.10 -46.51 -28.23
CA ARG A 7 -42.14 -45.73 -26.96
C ARG A 7 -40.92 -45.75 -26.02
N ARG A 8 -40.57 -44.69 -25.25
CA ARG A 8 -40.80 -43.23 -25.20
C ARG A 8 -40.05 -42.72 -23.94
N ARG A 9 -39.53 -41.47 -23.98
CA ARG A 9 -38.99 -40.61 -22.88
C ARG A 9 -37.60 -41.00 -22.35
N GLY A 10 -36.56 -40.17 -22.31
CA GLY A 10 -36.40 -38.73 -22.56
C GLY A 10 -36.03 -37.98 -21.27
N TRP A 11 -34.78 -37.53 -21.14
CA TRP A 11 -34.34 -36.22 -20.61
C TRP A 11 -32.81 -36.14 -20.51
N GLU A 12 -32.21 -35.20 -21.26
CA GLU A 12 -30.87 -34.64 -21.05
C GLU A 12 -31.05 -33.17 -20.62
N PRO A 13 -30.22 -32.61 -19.73
CA PRO A 13 -30.17 -31.17 -19.52
C PRO A 13 -29.13 -30.53 -20.45
N GLY A 14 -29.64 -29.76 -21.42
CA GLY A 14 -28.88 -28.84 -22.23
C GLY A 14 -28.51 -27.56 -21.47
N ALA A 15 -27.35 -27.02 -21.84
CA ALA A 15 -26.93 -25.65 -21.54
C ALA A 15 -27.87 -24.62 -22.17
N PRO A 16 -28.01 -23.41 -21.60
CA PRO A 16 -28.49 -22.25 -22.33
C PRO A 16 -27.33 -21.33 -22.73
N LEU A 17 -27.16 -21.18 -24.04
CA LEU A 17 -26.72 -19.92 -24.65
C LEU A 17 -27.92 -18.97 -24.70
N TYR A 18 -27.74 -17.69 -24.42
CA TYR A 18 -27.86 -16.59 -25.39
C TYR A 18 -27.61 -15.22 -24.71
N PRO A 19 -27.16 -14.21 -25.48
CA PRO A 19 -26.65 -12.91 -25.03
C PRO A 19 -27.73 -11.82 -25.16
N ILE A 20 -27.47 -10.61 -24.65
CA ILE A 20 -27.89 -9.33 -25.26
C ILE A 20 -27.01 -8.20 -24.68
N TRP A 21 -26.52 -7.38 -25.60
CA TRP A 21 -25.86 -6.11 -25.36
C TRP A 21 -26.86 -5.04 -24.93
N MET A 22 -26.53 -4.24 -23.91
CA MET A 22 -26.94 -2.84 -23.85
C MET A 22 -25.72 -1.97 -23.57
N ARG A 23 -25.28 -1.25 -24.59
CA ARG A 23 -24.45 -0.04 -24.46
C ARG A 23 -25.35 1.09 -23.96
N GLY A 24 -25.14 1.52 -22.72
CA GLY A 24 -25.56 2.83 -22.22
C GLY A 24 -24.30 3.61 -21.80
N PRO A 25 -24.26 4.94 -21.98
CA PRO A 25 -23.07 5.72 -21.67
C PRO A 25 -22.95 5.87 -20.15
N VAL A 26 -21.96 5.24 -19.55
CA VAL A 26 -21.60 5.55 -18.15
C VAL A 26 -20.75 6.81 -18.16
N MET A 27 -21.39 7.96 -17.92
CA MET A 27 -20.69 9.19 -17.58
C MET A 27 -20.07 9.04 -16.18
N PHE A 28 -18.80 8.64 -16.12
CA PHE A 28 -18.01 8.85 -14.92
C PHE A 28 -17.57 10.30 -14.84
N ALA A 29 -18.25 11.06 -13.98
CA ALA A 29 -17.89 12.42 -13.63
C ALA A 29 -16.52 12.43 -12.93
N GLN A 30 -15.61 13.19 -13.52
CA GLN A 30 -14.26 13.46 -13.03
C GLN A 30 -14.32 14.16 -11.67
N GLY A 31 -13.67 13.58 -10.65
CA GLY A 31 -13.35 14.27 -9.41
C GLY A 31 -12.02 15.00 -9.54
N TRP A 32 -12.06 16.26 -9.97
CA TRP A 32 -10.90 17.15 -9.92
C TRP A 32 -10.72 17.69 -8.49
N TRP A 33 -9.51 17.50 -7.97
CA TRP A 33 -9.00 18.25 -6.83
C TRP A 33 -8.47 19.60 -7.31
N THR A 34 -9.22 20.68 -7.07
CA THR A 34 -8.74 22.06 -7.22
C THR A 34 -9.07 22.89 -5.99
N SER A 35 -8.00 23.37 -5.35
CA SER A 35 -7.84 24.64 -4.64
C SER A 35 -8.80 25.02 -3.50
N CYS A 36 -8.32 24.88 -2.26
CA CYS A 36 -8.59 25.85 -1.20
C CYS A 36 -7.35 26.74 -1.06
N SER A 37 -7.31 27.84 -1.81
CA SER A 37 -6.37 28.95 -1.58
C SER A 37 -7.15 30.23 -1.39
N SER A 38 -7.56 30.52 -0.16
CA SER A 38 -7.67 31.86 0.44
C SER A 38 -8.53 31.79 1.71
N LEU A 39 -8.11 32.54 2.73
CA LEU A 39 -8.76 32.77 4.03
C LEU A 39 -8.51 31.70 5.11
N CYS A 40 -7.30 31.71 5.68
CA CYS A 40 -7.10 31.33 7.08
C CYS A 40 -6.64 32.57 7.85
N LYS A 41 -7.55 33.18 8.60
CA LYS A 41 -7.17 34.00 9.76
C LYS A 41 -6.87 33.03 10.90
N ALA A 42 -5.70 33.19 11.53
CA ALA A 42 -5.30 32.39 12.67
C ALA A 42 -6.28 32.57 13.85
N PRO A 43 -6.73 31.51 14.53
CA PRO A 43 -7.37 31.65 15.83
C PRO A 43 -6.31 31.84 16.92
N GLU A 44 -6.67 32.68 17.89
CA GLU A 44 -5.90 33.03 19.08
C GLU A 44 -5.56 31.80 19.94
N LYS A 45 -4.40 31.88 20.59
CA LYS A 45 -3.82 30.84 21.44
C LYS A 45 -4.61 30.70 22.74
N ASP A 46 -5.08 29.49 23.02
CA ASP A 46 -5.57 29.10 24.34
C ASP A 46 -4.37 28.63 25.21
N PRO A 47 -4.12 29.19 26.41
CA PRO A 47 -2.88 28.97 27.13
C PRO A 47 -3.05 28.03 28.33
N LEU A 48 -3.51 26.79 28.15
CA LEU A 48 -3.57 25.84 29.27
C LEU A 48 -3.39 24.39 28.81
N LEU A 49 -2.15 23.88 28.89
CA LEU A 49 -1.77 22.47 29.14
C LEU A 49 -0.24 22.33 29.06
N ALA A 50 0.44 22.77 30.12
CA ALA A 50 1.85 22.44 30.35
C ALA A 50 1.90 21.13 31.14
N CYS A 51 2.03 20.00 30.44
CA CYS A 51 2.34 18.71 31.05
C CYS A 51 3.86 18.45 30.90
N PRO A 52 4.62 18.20 31.98
CA PRO A 52 6.05 18.00 31.90
C PRO A 52 6.37 16.65 31.26
N ARG A 53 7.06 16.68 30.11
CA ARG A 53 7.53 15.49 29.38
C ARG A 53 8.62 14.77 30.19
N PRO A 54 8.48 13.47 30.52
CA PRO A 54 9.59 12.68 30.98
C PRO A 54 10.43 12.28 29.76
N TRP A 55 11.67 12.76 29.75
CA TRP A 55 12.68 12.42 28.75
C TRP A 55 13.00 10.92 28.84
N LEU A 56 12.54 10.13 27.88
CA LEU A 56 13.17 8.84 27.57
C LEU A 56 14.50 9.15 26.89
N LYS A 57 15.56 9.31 27.69
CA LYS A 57 16.94 9.21 27.19
C LYS A 57 17.16 7.74 26.81
N VAL A 58 16.89 7.39 25.56
CA VAL A 58 17.56 6.25 24.95
C VAL A 58 19.01 6.69 24.77
N GLU A 59 19.91 6.19 25.63
CA GLU A 59 21.36 6.33 25.44
C GLU A 59 21.75 5.57 24.16
N LEU A 60 21.63 6.24 23.02
CA LEU A 60 22.37 5.86 21.82
C LEU A 60 23.85 6.00 22.17
N SER A 61 24.51 4.86 22.33
CA SER A 61 25.95 4.84 22.66
C SER A 61 26.72 5.64 21.61
N LYS A 62 27.69 6.45 22.04
CA LYS A 62 28.60 7.23 21.17
C LYS A 62 29.33 6.42 20.09
N LYS A 63 29.21 5.08 20.08
CA LYS A 63 29.70 4.21 18.99
C LYS A 63 28.85 4.26 17.72
N GLN A 64 27.68 4.91 17.72
CA GLN A 64 26.80 5.00 16.53
C GLN A 64 26.91 6.34 15.78
N GLU A 65 27.74 7.29 16.24
CA GLU A 65 27.93 8.61 15.60
C GLU A 65 29.20 8.74 14.75
N GLU A 66 30.00 7.66 14.60
CA GLU A 66 30.94 7.61 13.48
C GLU A 66 30.12 7.46 12.20
N ALA A 67 29.81 8.60 11.58
CA ALA A 67 29.14 8.70 10.30
C ALA A 67 29.95 7.91 9.27
N ALA A 68 29.55 6.66 9.06
CA ALA A 68 29.92 5.89 7.90
C ALA A 68 29.41 6.70 6.69
N GLU A 69 30.33 7.37 6.00
CA GLU A 69 30.12 7.68 4.61
C GLU A 69 29.72 6.35 3.97
N VAL A 70 28.48 6.26 3.48
CA VAL A 70 28.00 5.07 2.77
C VAL A 70 28.75 5.05 1.45
N VAL A 71 29.99 4.58 1.50
CA VAL A 71 30.81 4.26 0.35
C VAL A 71 30.06 3.13 -0.34
N LEU A 72 29.41 3.46 -1.45
CA LEU A 72 28.86 2.43 -2.33
C LEU A 72 30.02 1.51 -2.68
N ASP A 73 29.82 0.21 -2.48
CA ASP A 73 30.73 -0.78 -3.02
C ASP A 73 30.88 -0.54 -4.54
N GLU A 74 32.05 -0.82 -5.11
CA GLU A 74 32.34 -0.59 -6.53
C GLU A 74 31.28 -1.22 -7.44
N LYS A 75 30.69 -2.35 -7.02
CA LYS A 75 29.58 -3.01 -7.71
C LYS A 75 28.30 -2.19 -7.68
N GLN A 76 27.92 -1.65 -6.53
CA GLN A 76 26.75 -0.78 -6.43
C GLN A 76 26.94 0.46 -7.30
N LYS A 77 28.15 1.01 -7.32
CA LYS A 77 28.52 2.13 -8.18
C LYS A 77 28.34 1.80 -9.66
N LEU A 78 28.83 0.65 -10.14
CA LEU A 78 28.65 0.20 -11.53
C LEU A 78 27.17 0.06 -11.93
N VAL A 79 26.33 -0.46 -11.04
CA VAL A 79 24.88 -0.58 -11.33
C VAL A 79 24.23 0.80 -11.40
N VAL A 80 24.55 1.68 -10.45
CA VAL A 80 23.99 3.04 -10.36
C VAL A 80 24.47 3.94 -11.51
N ASP A 81 25.71 3.79 -11.97
CA ASP A 81 26.28 4.55 -13.08
C ASP A 81 25.58 4.24 -14.42
N SER A 82 24.84 3.13 -14.52
CA SER A 82 24.02 2.80 -15.69
C SER A 82 22.67 3.52 -15.75
N LEU A 83 22.31 4.25 -14.68
CA LEU A 83 21.03 4.93 -14.54
C LEU A 83 21.11 6.39 -14.98
N ILE A 84 19.95 6.97 -15.27
CA ILE A 84 19.86 8.37 -15.68
C ILE A 84 19.77 9.23 -14.41
N PRO A 85 20.79 10.03 -14.06
CA PRO A 85 20.71 10.90 -12.89
C PRO A 85 19.65 11.98 -13.09
N ILE A 86 18.91 12.29 -12.02
CA ILE A 86 17.97 13.42 -11.98
C ILE A 86 18.53 14.50 -11.04
N HIS A 87 18.81 15.66 -11.60
CA HIS A 87 19.34 16.81 -10.86
C HIS A 87 18.23 17.68 -10.25
N VAL A 88 17.43 17.11 -9.34
CA VAL A 88 16.45 17.90 -8.54
C VAL A 88 17.15 18.62 -7.39
N HIS A 89 18.13 17.99 -6.74
CA HIS A 89 18.94 18.57 -5.67
C HIS A 89 20.35 17.97 -5.70
N PRO A 90 21.43 18.75 -5.54
CA PRO A 90 22.81 18.27 -5.68
C PRO A 90 23.21 17.20 -4.66
N ASP A 91 22.65 17.27 -3.45
CA ASP A 91 23.05 16.39 -2.34
C ASP A 91 22.31 15.04 -2.30
N PHE A 92 21.30 14.85 -3.16
CA PHE A 92 20.48 13.64 -3.15
C PHE A 92 20.80 12.72 -4.33
N ARG A 93 20.83 11.42 -4.06
CA ARG A 93 21.07 10.38 -5.06
C ARG A 93 19.75 9.98 -5.72
N ILE A 94 19.39 10.69 -6.79
CA ILE A 94 18.11 10.51 -7.49
C ILE A 94 18.38 10.04 -8.92
N TYR A 95 17.76 8.93 -9.30
CA TYR A 95 17.93 8.32 -10.62
C TYR A 95 16.59 7.89 -11.22
N ASP A 96 16.55 7.85 -12.54
CA ASP A 96 15.39 7.39 -13.30
C ASP A 96 15.64 6.05 -13.97
N ILE A 97 14.61 5.21 -13.97
CA ILE A 97 14.56 3.97 -14.73
C ILE A 97 13.48 4.12 -15.80
N LYS A 98 13.89 3.88 -17.06
CA LYS A 98 12.98 3.88 -18.21
C LYS A 98 12.41 2.48 -18.41
N VAL A 99 11.11 2.34 -18.22
CA VAL A 99 10.37 1.09 -18.48
C VAL A 99 9.30 1.25 -19.55
N ALA A 100 8.86 2.49 -19.83
CA ALA A 100 7.96 2.77 -20.93
C ALA A 100 8.64 2.65 -22.31
N GLY A 101 7.87 2.14 -23.27
CA GLY A 101 8.26 1.98 -24.68
C GLY A 101 8.68 0.56 -25.05
N ASP A 102 8.53 0.25 -26.34
CA ASP A 102 8.79 -1.09 -26.88
C ASP A 102 10.24 -1.52 -26.60
N ASN A 103 10.40 -2.76 -26.11
CA ASN A 103 11.68 -3.40 -25.77
C ASN A 103 12.47 -2.80 -24.61
N ARG A 104 11.99 -1.73 -23.96
CA ARG A 104 12.66 -1.12 -22.80
C ARG A 104 12.25 -1.72 -21.46
N LEU A 105 11.01 -2.19 -21.36
CA LEU A 105 10.44 -2.74 -20.12
C LEU A 105 11.33 -3.83 -19.51
N GLN A 106 11.70 -4.85 -20.28
CA GLN A 106 12.52 -5.96 -19.79
C GLN A 106 13.88 -5.47 -19.28
N ARG A 107 14.57 -4.62 -20.06
CA ARG A 107 15.88 -4.08 -19.67
C ARG A 107 15.80 -3.20 -18.42
N GLY A 108 14.84 -2.26 -18.39
CA GLY A 108 14.63 -1.39 -17.23
C GLY A 108 14.24 -2.17 -15.99
N LEU A 109 13.43 -3.23 -16.13
CA LEU A 109 13.06 -4.12 -15.04
C LEU A 109 14.26 -4.94 -14.53
N GLN A 110 15.12 -5.44 -15.42
CA GLN A 110 16.36 -6.10 -15.03
C GLN A 110 17.30 -5.15 -14.30
N GLN A 111 17.47 -3.93 -14.80
CA GLN A 111 18.25 -2.89 -14.12
C GLN A 111 17.66 -2.60 -12.73
N TYR A 112 16.35 -2.43 -12.63
CA TYR A 112 15.66 -2.19 -11.37
C TYR A 112 15.86 -3.33 -10.37
N HIS A 113 15.64 -4.57 -10.81
CA HIS A 113 15.87 -5.75 -9.99
C HIS A 113 17.34 -5.85 -9.55
N ASN A 114 18.31 -5.58 -10.43
CA ASN A 114 19.72 -5.61 -10.08
C ASN A 114 20.07 -4.56 -9.02
N ILE A 115 19.54 -3.34 -9.12
CA ILE A 115 19.68 -2.33 -8.05
C ILE A 115 19.12 -2.90 -6.75
N CYS A 116 17.90 -3.44 -6.77
CA CYS A 116 17.27 -3.95 -5.56
C CYS A 116 18.03 -5.15 -4.96
N ARG A 117 18.64 -5.98 -5.80
CA ARG A 117 19.41 -7.15 -5.37
C ARG A 117 20.73 -6.76 -4.71
N GLU A 118 21.47 -5.83 -5.31
CA GLU A 118 22.80 -5.42 -4.84
C GLU A 118 22.75 -4.36 -3.74
N HIS A 119 21.65 -3.59 -3.65
CA HIS A 119 21.49 -2.57 -2.61
C HIS A 119 21.13 -3.17 -1.26
N VAL A 120 21.61 -2.53 -0.20
CA VAL A 120 21.34 -2.89 1.21
C VAL A 120 20.79 -1.65 1.91
N GLY A 121 19.87 -1.87 2.85
CA GLY A 121 19.29 -0.78 3.64
C GLY A 121 18.02 -0.24 3.00
N LEU A 122 17.92 1.09 2.84
CA LEU A 122 16.70 1.78 2.43
C LEU A 122 16.81 2.31 1.00
N LEU A 123 15.75 2.09 0.22
CA LEU A 123 15.55 2.64 -1.11
C LEU A 123 14.14 3.25 -1.18
N VAL A 124 13.99 4.33 -1.92
CA VAL A 124 12.67 4.91 -2.20
C VAL A 124 12.39 4.75 -3.69
N THR A 125 11.29 4.08 -4.04
CA THR A 125 10.80 4.05 -5.42
C THR A 125 9.51 4.83 -5.53
N THR A 126 9.39 5.59 -6.61
CA THR A 126 8.17 6.31 -6.94
C THR A 126 7.84 6.17 -8.42
N SER A 127 6.56 6.00 -8.72
CA SER A 127 6.04 5.95 -10.09
C SER A 127 5.07 7.11 -10.33
N CYS A 128 4.63 7.27 -11.58
CA CYS A 128 3.76 8.38 -11.96
C CYS A 128 2.30 8.12 -11.55
N PHE A 129 1.80 8.83 -10.54
CA PHE A 129 0.38 8.77 -10.14
C PHE A 129 -0.55 9.14 -11.30
N SER A 130 -0.21 10.20 -12.05
CA SER A 130 -1.01 10.64 -13.20
C SER A 130 -1.13 9.56 -14.29
N THR A 131 -0.09 8.76 -14.52
CA THR A 131 -0.11 7.65 -15.49
C THR A 131 -1.02 6.53 -15.02
N TRP A 132 -0.90 6.12 -13.76
CA TRP A 132 -1.77 5.11 -13.16
C TRP A 132 -3.25 5.56 -13.21
N LEU A 133 -3.52 6.83 -12.90
CA LEU A 133 -4.85 7.41 -12.99
C LEU A 133 -5.42 7.41 -14.42
N LYS A 134 -4.60 7.78 -15.43
CA LYS A 134 -5.00 7.73 -16.86
C LYS A 134 -5.32 6.32 -17.32
N ALA A 135 -4.61 5.33 -16.79
CA ALA A 135 -4.85 3.91 -17.03
C ALA A 135 -6.01 3.33 -16.18
N ARG A 136 -6.88 4.20 -15.64
CA ARG A 136 -8.04 3.83 -14.80
C ARG A 136 -7.65 3.04 -13.55
N LYS A 137 -6.47 3.32 -12.99
CA LYS A 137 -5.96 2.70 -11.76
C LYS A 137 -5.87 1.17 -11.84
N THR A 138 -5.50 0.64 -12.99
CA THR A 138 -5.33 -0.80 -13.21
C THR A 138 -3.96 -1.29 -12.76
N ASN A 139 -3.90 -2.55 -12.31
CA ASN A 139 -2.66 -3.21 -11.89
C ASN A 139 -1.56 -3.12 -12.96
N GLY A 140 -1.89 -3.27 -14.25
CA GLY A 140 -0.92 -3.29 -15.35
C GLY A 140 -0.15 -1.97 -15.56
N SER A 141 -0.62 -0.87 -14.98
CA SER A 141 0.00 0.46 -15.04
C SER A 141 0.36 1.02 -13.66
N ALA A 142 0.32 0.17 -12.63
CA ALA A 142 0.54 0.56 -11.26
C ALA A 142 2.02 0.51 -10.84
N LYS A 143 2.31 0.42 -9.53
CA LYS A 143 3.67 0.37 -9.00
C LYS A 143 4.37 -0.90 -9.46
N LEU A 144 5.55 -0.75 -10.07
CA LEU A 144 6.32 -1.85 -10.65
C LEU A 144 6.95 -2.72 -9.55
N ILE A 145 6.60 -4.01 -9.52
CA ILE A 145 7.14 -5.00 -8.58
C ILE A 145 7.83 -6.12 -9.38
N PRO A 146 9.12 -6.43 -9.11
CA PRO A 146 9.82 -7.51 -9.79
C PRO A 146 9.32 -8.89 -9.31
N ALA A 147 9.03 -9.77 -10.26
CA ALA A 147 8.67 -11.16 -10.04
C ALA A 147 9.83 -12.08 -10.43
N ILE A 148 10.26 -12.93 -9.50
CA ILE A 148 11.44 -13.78 -9.67
C ILE A 148 10.99 -15.23 -9.83
N PRO A 149 11.09 -15.85 -11.02
CA PRO A 149 10.69 -17.24 -11.19
C PRO A 149 11.49 -18.16 -10.26
N SER A 150 10.81 -19.12 -9.61
CA SER A 150 11.43 -20.11 -8.73
C SER A 150 12.48 -20.96 -9.46
N SER A 151 12.30 -21.17 -10.76
CA SER A 151 13.25 -21.84 -11.66
C SER A 151 14.52 -21.04 -11.95
N SER A 152 14.59 -19.76 -11.58
CA SER A 152 15.76 -18.89 -11.82
C SER A 152 16.96 -19.21 -10.91
N GLY A 153 17.05 -20.44 -10.41
CA GLY A 153 17.96 -20.91 -9.37
C GLY A 153 19.46 -20.71 -9.63
N ASN A 154 19.87 -20.21 -10.80
CA ASN A 154 21.25 -19.88 -11.15
C ASN A 154 21.34 -18.71 -12.15
N LEU A 155 20.80 -17.52 -11.83
CA LEU A 155 21.27 -16.32 -12.55
C LEU A 155 22.75 -15.97 -12.25
N SER A 156 23.39 -16.74 -11.37
CA SER A 156 24.85 -16.79 -11.15
C SER A 156 25.64 -17.28 -12.37
N ASP A 157 25.04 -17.99 -13.33
CA ASP A 157 25.75 -18.41 -14.56
C ASP A 157 26.00 -17.27 -15.55
N ILE A 158 25.43 -16.08 -15.35
CA ILE A 158 25.66 -14.92 -16.24
C ILE A 158 26.82 -14.03 -15.77
N THR A 159 27.23 -14.08 -14.49
CA THR A 159 28.39 -13.29 -14.02
C THR A 159 29.14 -13.99 -12.90
N ARG A 160 30.11 -14.85 -13.26
CA ARG A 160 31.11 -15.39 -12.35
C ARG A 160 32.01 -14.26 -11.83
N SER A 161 31.80 -13.80 -10.60
CA SER A 161 32.78 -12.99 -9.86
C SER A 161 33.03 -13.61 -8.47
N PRO A 162 34.29 -13.85 -8.03
CA PRO A 162 34.60 -14.72 -6.91
C PRO A 162 34.59 -14.03 -5.53
N LEU A 163 34.06 -12.80 -5.42
CA LEU A 163 34.22 -11.97 -4.23
C LEU A 163 32.90 -11.26 -3.88
N SER A 164 31.98 -11.91 -3.17
CA SER A 164 31.12 -11.31 -2.12
C SER A 164 30.21 -12.36 -1.49
N ASP A 165 30.03 -12.30 -0.17
CA ASP A 165 29.22 -13.21 0.67
C ASP A 165 27.70 -13.16 0.42
N CYS A 166 27.27 -12.53 -0.68
CA CYS A 166 25.88 -12.39 -1.11
C CYS A 166 25.61 -12.92 -2.54
N HIS A 167 26.65 -13.23 -3.33
CA HIS A 167 26.45 -13.78 -4.67
C HIS A 167 26.02 -15.24 -4.61
N GLY A 168 24.77 -15.50 -5.02
CA GLY A 168 24.16 -16.83 -5.02
C GLY A 168 23.04 -16.99 -4.01
N LYS A 169 22.79 -15.99 -3.15
CA LYS A 169 21.61 -16.00 -2.29
C LYS A 169 20.35 -15.94 -3.13
N ALA A 170 19.42 -16.84 -2.84
CA ALA A 170 18.08 -16.80 -3.38
C ALA A 170 17.41 -15.47 -3.02
N VAL A 171 16.86 -14.76 -4.00
CA VAL A 171 16.13 -13.50 -3.75
C VAL A 171 14.65 -13.81 -3.55
N ARG A 172 14.06 -13.24 -2.49
CA ARG A 172 12.62 -13.25 -2.25
C ARG A 172 12.08 -11.83 -2.18
N VAL A 173 10.96 -11.59 -2.85
CA VAL A 173 10.32 -10.29 -2.95
C VAL A 173 9.03 -10.28 -2.16
N PHE A 174 8.89 -9.31 -1.27
CA PHE A 174 7.65 -9.04 -0.54
C PHE A 174 7.05 -7.73 -1.01
N PHE A 175 5.72 -7.63 -1.08
CA PHE A 175 5.03 -6.36 -1.33
C PHE A 175 3.88 -6.17 -0.36
N PHE A 176 4.01 -5.21 0.56
CA PHE A 176 3.00 -4.81 1.52
C PHE A 176 2.32 -3.53 1.05
N ASP A 177 1.01 -3.56 0.84
CA ASP A 177 0.20 -2.40 0.46
C ASP A 177 -1.25 -2.62 0.96
N ASP A 178 -1.94 -1.58 1.43
CA ASP A 178 -3.32 -1.69 1.91
C ASP A 178 -4.37 -1.52 0.80
N ASN A 179 -3.93 -1.02 -0.36
CA ASN A 179 -4.76 -0.78 -1.54
C ASN A 179 -4.57 -1.85 -2.63
N ILE A 180 -3.67 -2.82 -2.45
CA ILE A 180 -3.70 -4.02 -3.27
C ILE A 180 -5.00 -4.77 -2.97
N ASN A 181 -5.71 -5.20 -4.01
CA ASN A 181 -7.01 -5.84 -3.86
C ASN A 181 -6.92 -7.31 -4.25
N LEU A 182 -6.39 -8.12 -3.33
CA LEU A 182 -6.15 -9.54 -3.58
C LEU A 182 -7.46 -10.34 -3.75
N HIS A 183 -8.57 -9.83 -3.22
CA HIS A 183 -9.89 -10.45 -3.34
C HIS A 183 -10.52 -10.33 -4.73
N LEU A 184 -10.23 -9.26 -5.49
CA LEU A 184 -10.76 -9.10 -6.84
C LEU A 184 -9.95 -9.86 -7.89
N GLY A 185 -8.77 -10.35 -7.53
CA GLY A 185 -7.82 -10.99 -8.43
C GLY A 185 -6.60 -10.12 -8.73
N GLY A 186 -5.70 -10.64 -9.54
CA GLY A 186 -4.41 -10.04 -9.86
C GLY A 186 -4.13 -9.96 -11.35
N SER A 187 -5.17 -9.85 -12.20
CA SER A 187 -4.96 -9.62 -13.63
C SER A 187 -4.60 -8.15 -13.90
N SER A 188 -4.00 -7.90 -15.06
CA SER A 188 -3.46 -6.58 -15.41
C SER A 188 -4.52 -5.50 -15.61
N ASP A 189 -5.74 -5.90 -15.96
CA ASP A 189 -6.87 -5.04 -16.30
C ASP A 189 -7.80 -4.76 -15.11
N ILE A 190 -7.59 -5.43 -13.98
CA ILE A 190 -8.33 -5.18 -12.73
C ILE A 190 -7.78 -3.94 -12.03
N ASP A 191 -8.69 -3.19 -11.40
CA ASP A 191 -8.37 -2.06 -10.54
C ASP A 191 -7.44 -2.49 -9.40
N GLY A 192 -6.29 -1.83 -9.27
CA GLY A 192 -5.33 -2.14 -8.23
C GLY A 192 -4.00 -1.42 -8.42
N ILE A 193 -3.08 -1.67 -7.49
CA ILE A 193 -1.85 -0.89 -7.33
C ILE A 193 -0.56 -1.69 -7.56
N CYS A 194 -0.68 -2.98 -7.91
CA CYS A 194 0.46 -3.90 -8.07
C CYS A 194 0.69 -4.26 -9.54
N ASN A 195 1.82 -3.81 -10.10
CA ASN A 195 2.27 -4.18 -11.44
C ASN A 195 3.38 -5.23 -11.33
N LEU A 196 2.99 -6.48 -11.07
CA LEU A 196 3.92 -7.60 -10.91
C LEU A 196 4.46 -8.05 -12.28
N ARG A 197 5.78 -7.98 -12.47
CA ARG A 197 6.43 -8.24 -13.76
C ARG A 197 7.56 -9.24 -13.65
N ASP A 198 7.54 -10.26 -14.49
CA ASP A 198 8.62 -11.24 -14.59
C ASP A 198 9.91 -10.54 -15.03
N VAL A 199 10.96 -10.64 -14.21
CA VAL A 199 12.23 -9.94 -14.47
C VAL A 199 12.98 -10.47 -15.70
N SER A 200 12.73 -11.72 -16.08
CA SER A 200 13.39 -12.36 -17.21
C SER A 200 12.73 -12.00 -18.53
N THR A 201 11.40 -11.88 -18.58
CA THR A 201 10.64 -11.65 -19.83
C THR A 201 10.02 -10.26 -19.94
N GLY A 202 9.84 -9.56 -18.82
CA GLY A 202 9.04 -8.33 -18.74
C GLY A 202 7.52 -8.58 -18.80
N ALA A 203 7.08 -9.84 -18.88
CA ALA A 203 5.66 -10.19 -18.95
C ALA A 203 4.95 -9.82 -17.64
N TYR A 204 3.67 -9.50 -17.74
CA TYR A 204 2.82 -9.35 -16.56
C TYR A 204 2.59 -10.72 -15.91
N VAL A 205 2.71 -10.78 -14.59
CA VAL A 205 2.43 -11.99 -13.82
C VAL A 205 1.09 -11.81 -13.12
N ASN A 206 0.11 -12.59 -13.55
CA ASN A 206 -1.19 -12.62 -12.90
C ASN A 206 -1.04 -13.24 -11.51
N PHE A 207 -1.38 -12.47 -10.47
CA PHE A 207 -1.27 -12.88 -9.07
C PHE A 207 -2.62 -13.22 -8.42
N SER A 208 -3.65 -13.49 -9.23
CA SER A 208 -4.88 -14.13 -8.76
C SER A 208 -4.59 -15.48 -8.10
N ALA A 209 -5.39 -15.84 -7.11
CA ALA A 209 -5.36 -17.18 -6.54
C ALA A 209 -5.55 -18.26 -7.62
N GLY A 210 -4.68 -19.26 -7.64
CA GLY A 210 -4.65 -20.35 -8.63
C GLY A 210 -3.86 -20.05 -9.90
N GLU A 211 -3.48 -18.80 -10.16
CA GLU A 211 -2.70 -18.39 -11.33
C GLU A 211 -1.22 -18.28 -10.97
N ASN A 212 -0.31 -18.68 -11.87
CA ASN A 212 1.13 -18.59 -11.65
C ASN A 212 1.60 -19.14 -10.28
N GLY A 213 0.93 -20.19 -9.80
CA GLY A 213 1.22 -20.83 -8.52
C GLY A 213 0.89 -20.00 -7.28
N PHE A 214 0.13 -18.90 -7.39
CA PHE A 214 -0.29 -18.11 -6.24
C PHE A 214 -1.38 -18.82 -5.43
N GLU A 215 -1.14 -18.92 -4.13
CA GLU A 215 -2.05 -19.49 -3.14
C GLU A 215 -2.45 -18.39 -2.13
N VAL A 216 -3.65 -18.54 -1.57
CA VAL A 216 -4.18 -17.60 -0.56
C VAL A 216 -3.89 -18.14 0.82
N ASP A 217 -3.33 -17.27 1.67
CA ASP A 217 -3.19 -17.47 3.09
C ASP A 217 -3.67 -16.21 3.82
N HIS A 218 -3.81 -16.32 5.13
CA HIS A 218 -4.23 -15.23 6.00
C HIS A 218 -3.25 -15.08 7.17
N ALA A 219 -3.15 -13.84 7.65
CA ALA A 219 -2.49 -13.52 8.90
C ALA A 219 -3.37 -12.57 9.69
N TYR A 220 -3.29 -12.65 11.01
CA TYR A 220 -4.06 -11.80 11.91
C TYR A 220 -5.56 -11.84 11.57
N GLN A 221 -6.28 -10.73 11.78
CA GLN A 221 -7.73 -10.69 11.57
C GLN A 221 -8.10 -10.33 10.14
N HIS A 222 -7.35 -9.42 9.51
CA HIS A 222 -7.78 -8.78 8.27
C HIS A 222 -6.73 -8.79 7.16
N THR A 223 -5.56 -9.39 7.39
CA THR A 223 -4.46 -9.42 6.42
C THR A 223 -4.62 -10.62 5.49
N VAL A 224 -4.54 -10.35 4.19
CA VAL A 224 -4.61 -11.37 3.13
C VAL A 224 -3.25 -11.48 2.48
N ILE A 225 -2.80 -12.70 2.24
CA ILE A 225 -1.48 -12.99 1.70
C ILE A 225 -1.65 -13.86 0.47
N HIS A 226 -1.06 -13.44 -0.64
CA HIS A 226 -0.87 -14.27 -1.83
C HIS A 226 0.61 -14.61 -1.94
N HIS A 227 0.98 -15.89 -1.83
CA HIS A 227 2.35 -16.36 -2.04
C HIS A 227 2.40 -17.31 -3.23
N SER A 228 3.47 -17.25 -4.02
CA SER A 228 3.61 -18.11 -5.20
C SER A 228 4.55 -19.28 -4.96
N THR A 229 4.21 -20.43 -5.54
CA THR A 229 5.10 -21.60 -5.66
C THR A 229 5.97 -21.53 -6.91
N GLN A 230 5.57 -20.77 -7.93
CA GLN A 230 6.29 -20.61 -9.20
C GLN A 230 7.17 -19.35 -9.25
N TYR A 231 6.91 -18.38 -8.37
CA TYR A 231 7.67 -17.15 -8.20
C TYR A 231 8.05 -16.97 -6.73
N ARG A 232 9.22 -16.39 -6.46
CA ARG A 232 9.69 -16.06 -5.11
C ARG A 232 9.11 -14.74 -4.63
N ASN A 233 7.79 -14.65 -4.73
CA ASN A 233 7.03 -13.44 -4.44
C ASN A 233 5.95 -13.72 -3.40
N THR A 234 5.82 -12.80 -2.45
CA THR A 234 4.77 -12.79 -1.44
C THR A 234 4.13 -11.41 -1.43
N LEU A 235 2.87 -11.35 -1.84
CA LEU A 235 2.07 -10.13 -1.85
C LEU A 235 1.19 -10.12 -0.62
N VAL A 236 1.22 -9.02 0.13
CA VAL A 236 0.50 -8.87 1.38
C VAL A 236 -0.42 -7.67 1.24
N GLN A 237 -1.72 -7.94 1.22
CA GLN A 237 -2.72 -6.91 1.44
C GLN A 237 -2.70 -6.55 2.91
N ALA A 238 -1.87 -5.56 3.23
CA ALA A 238 -1.60 -5.17 4.60
C ALA A 238 -2.85 -4.55 5.22
N ASN A 239 -3.10 -4.88 6.48
CA ASN A 239 -4.11 -4.21 7.26
C ASN A 239 -3.44 -3.39 8.34
N ILE A 240 -3.63 -2.08 8.26
CA ILE A 240 -3.01 -1.16 9.21
C ILE A 240 -3.53 -1.31 10.64
N LEU A 241 -4.77 -1.78 10.85
CA LEU A 241 -5.26 -2.13 12.20
C LEU A 241 -4.47 -3.30 12.77
N ASP A 242 -4.26 -4.37 11.99
CA ASP A 242 -3.44 -5.50 12.39
C ASP A 242 -1.99 -5.06 12.68
N ALA A 243 -1.43 -4.16 11.85
CA ALA A 243 -0.06 -3.66 11.98
C ALA A 243 0.15 -2.74 13.20
N MET A 244 -0.90 -2.03 13.63
CA MET A 244 -0.89 -1.20 14.83
C MET A 244 -1.12 -2.02 16.10
N ALA A 245 -1.95 -3.05 16.02
CA ALA A 245 -2.23 -3.94 17.14
C ALA A 245 -1.04 -4.84 17.49
N ASN A 246 -0.17 -5.15 16.52
CA ASN A 246 0.90 -6.12 16.68
C ASN A 246 2.26 -5.52 16.32
N THR A 247 3.14 -5.38 17.32
CA THR A 247 4.47 -4.77 17.11
C THR A 247 5.40 -5.60 16.24
N ASP A 248 5.13 -6.89 16.06
CA ASP A 248 5.91 -7.80 15.22
C ASP A 248 5.26 -8.06 13.85
N TYR A 249 4.16 -7.36 13.51
CA TYR A 249 3.31 -7.60 12.35
C TYR A 249 4.06 -7.94 11.05
N PHE A 250 4.89 -7.01 10.56
CA PHE A 250 5.62 -7.19 9.31
C PHE A 250 6.68 -8.28 9.44
N LEU A 251 7.39 -8.30 10.56
CA LEU A 251 8.51 -9.20 10.78
C LEU A 251 8.05 -10.66 10.86
N SER A 252 6.95 -10.95 11.54
CA SER A 252 6.43 -12.32 11.65
C SER A 252 5.90 -12.84 10.32
N ILE A 253 5.25 -11.99 9.51
CA ILE A 253 4.85 -12.34 8.14
C ILE A 253 6.09 -12.62 7.28
N ILE A 254 7.10 -11.75 7.30
CA ILE A 254 8.33 -11.96 6.52
C ILE A 254 9.01 -13.27 6.92
N LYS A 255 9.21 -13.51 8.22
CA LYS A 255 9.82 -14.73 8.74
C LYS A 255 9.06 -16.00 8.37
N ARG A 256 7.73 -15.93 8.26
CA ARG A 256 6.88 -17.06 7.88
C ARG A 256 7.13 -17.53 6.45
N TYR A 257 7.47 -16.63 5.52
CA TYR A 257 7.65 -16.96 4.10
C TYR A 257 9.10 -16.83 3.62
N SER A 258 10.04 -16.39 4.45
CA SER A 258 11.47 -16.36 4.13
C SER A 258 12.14 -17.70 4.45
N GLU A 259 13.11 -18.08 3.64
CA GLU A 259 13.98 -19.23 3.88
C GLU A 259 15.38 -18.79 4.35
N PRO A 260 16.08 -19.61 5.16
CA PRO A 260 17.45 -19.31 5.56
C PRO A 260 18.37 -19.09 4.35
N GLY A 261 19.19 -18.04 4.41
CA GLY A 261 20.15 -17.70 3.36
C GLY A 261 19.57 -16.88 2.20
N GLU A 262 18.28 -16.55 2.22
CA GLU A 262 17.69 -15.65 1.23
C GLU A 262 18.13 -14.19 1.42
N LYS A 263 18.19 -13.44 0.31
CA LYS A 263 18.20 -11.98 0.32
C LYS A 263 16.75 -11.51 0.15
N LEU A 264 16.27 -10.74 1.11
CA LEU A 264 14.91 -10.20 1.08
C LEU A 264 14.91 -8.81 0.43
N ILE A 265 13.96 -8.59 -0.48
CA ILE A 265 13.61 -7.29 -1.04
C ILE A 265 12.16 -7.03 -0.65
N VAL A 266 11.95 -6.08 0.27
CA VAL A 266 10.63 -5.85 0.86
C VAL A 266 10.12 -4.49 0.46
N PHE A 267 9.12 -4.47 -0.42
CA PHE A 267 8.41 -3.27 -0.84
C PHE A 267 7.30 -2.95 0.16
N PHE A 268 7.27 -1.72 0.65
CA PHE A 268 6.21 -1.20 1.50
C PHE A 268 5.58 0.00 0.82
N ASP A 269 4.26 -0.04 0.63
CA ASP A 269 3.54 1.22 0.53
C ASP A 269 3.69 2.00 1.84
N VAL A 270 3.71 3.31 1.72
CA VAL A 270 3.86 4.17 2.88
C VAL A 270 2.50 4.48 3.48
N ASN A 271 1.58 4.97 2.66
CA ASN A 271 0.29 5.47 3.13
C ASN A 271 -0.66 4.31 3.40
N GLY A 272 -1.31 4.32 4.56
CA GLY A 272 -2.24 3.25 4.93
C GLY A 272 -1.57 1.89 5.22
N THR A 273 -0.24 1.79 5.14
CA THR A 273 0.53 0.57 5.45
C THR A 273 1.56 0.81 6.54
N LEU A 274 2.41 1.84 6.41
CA LEU A 274 3.38 2.22 7.46
C LEU A 274 2.91 3.45 8.25
N LEU A 275 2.30 4.39 7.55
CA LEU A 275 1.73 5.62 8.09
C LEU A 275 0.22 5.52 8.19
N TRP A 276 -0.27 5.77 9.38
CA TRP A 276 -1.69 5.78 9.68
C TRP A 276 -2.36 7.11 9.35
N ASP A 277 -1.68 8.22 9.60
CA ASP A 277 -2.22 9.56 9.45
C ASP A 277 -1.88 10.13 8.06
N ASP A 278 -2.92 10.44 7.29
CA ASP A 278 -2.74 11.28 6.10
C ASP A 278 -2.61 12.74 6.56
N THR A 279 -1.40 13.30 6.48
CA THR A 279 -1.11 14.69 6.83
C THR A 279 -1.96 15.69 6.05
N VAL A 280 -2.50 15.28 4.90
CA VAL A 280 -3.39 16.10 4.08
C VAL A 280 -4.80 16.19 4.67
N SER A 281 -5.21 15.20 5.47
CA SER A 281 -6.60 15.07 5.90
C SER A 281 -6.96 15.92 7.14
N ASN A 282 -5.98 16.42 7.90
CA ASN A 282 -6.17 17.13 9.17
C ASN A 282 -7.10 16.40 10.16
N LYS A 283 -7.23 15.08 10.04
CA LYS A 283 -8.10 14.26 10.90
C LYS A 283 -7.36 13.81 12.15
N GLY A 284 -8.08 13.76 13.27
CA GLY A 284 -7.57 13.15 14.50
C GLY A 284 -7.42 11.64 14.36
N MET A 285 -6.54 11.03 15.16
CA MET A 285 -6.31 9.57 15.19
C MET A 285 -7.62 8.78 15.37
N ALA A 286 -8.49 9.26 16.26
CA ALA A 286 -9.80 8.69 16.54
C ALA A 286 -10.73 8.65 15.32
N GLU A 287 -10.69 9.69 14.48
CA GLU A 287 -11.53 9.83 13.29
C GLU A 287 -11.02 8.95 12.14
N VAL A 288 -9.70 8.90 11.98
CA VAL A 288 -9.04 7.98 11.03
C VAL A 288 -9.38 6.53 11.39
N LEU A 289 -9.35 6.18 12.68
CA LEU A 289 -9.71 4.84 13.15
C LEU A 289 -11.14 4.45 12.81
N LEU A 290 -12.10 5.33 13.07
CA LEU A 290 -13.49 5.10 12.68
C LEU A 290 -13.61 4.90 11.16
N SER A 291 -13.00 5.78 10.37
CA SER A 291 -13.05 5.66 8.91
C SER A 291 -12.43 4.36 8.39
N THR A 292 -11.35 3.91 9.01
CA THR A 292 -10.71 2.64 8.69
C THR A 292 -11.58 1.45 9.11
N MET A 293 -12.13 1.43 10.32
CA MET A 293 -13.03 0.35 10.74
C MET A 293 -14.29 0.27 9.88
N PHE A 294 -14.86 1.42 9.48
CA PHE A 294 -15.98 1.50 8.54
C PHE A 294 -15.63 0.97 7.14
N ARG A 295 -14.35 1.05 6.72
CA ARG A 295 -13.89 0.42 5.47
C ARG A 295 -13.95 -1.10 5.56
N PHE A 296 -13.70 -1.67 6.76
CA PHE A 296 -13.67 -3.11 7.00
C PHE A 296 -14.98 -3.68 7.54
N THR A 297 -16.02 -2.87 7.65
CA THR A 297 -17.34 -3.28 8.10
C THR A 297 -18.32 -3.16 6.94
N GLU A 298 -19.11 -4.20 6.72
CA GLU A 298 -20.12 -4.26 5.69
C GLU A 298 -21.53 -4.19 6.26
N VAL A 299 -22.42 -3.67 5.42
CA VAL A 299 -23.85 -3.56 5.62
C VAL A 299 -24.50 -4.62 4.75
N ARG A 300 -25.24 -5.54 5.36
CA ARG A 300 -25.96 -6.62 4.71
C ARG A 300 -27.46 -6.33 4.84
N PRO A 301 -28.11 -5.68 3.86
CA PRO A 301 -29.54 -5.39 3.96
C PRO A 301 -30.31 -6.71 4.03
N ARG A 302 -31.22 -6.84 5.01
CA ARG A 302 -32.06 -8.05 5.14
C ARG A 302 -33.05 -8.14 3.98
N GLU A 303 -33.54 -6.99 3.55
CA GLU A 303 -34.37 -6.77 2.37
C GLU A 303 -33.95 -5.44 1.71
N PRO A 304 -34.17 -5.26 0.40
CA PRO A 304 -33.93 -3.99 -0.26
C PRO A 304 -34.66 -2.82 0.41
N CYS A 305 -33.92 -1.87 1.00
CA CYS A 305 -34.47 -0.76 1.76
C CYS A 305 -33.88 0.60 1.35
N ASP A 306 -34.56 1.68 1.73
CA ASP A 306 -34.07 3.06 1.57
C ASP A 306 -33.60 3.58 2.93
N PHE A 307 -32.29 3.66 3.11
CA PHE A 307 -31.70 4.13 4.35
C PHE A 307 -31.61 5.68 4.35
N SER A 308 -32.27 6.31 5.31
CA SER A 308 -32.31 7.78 5.48
C SER A 308 -31.47 8.18 6.69
N TRP A 309 -30.68 9.25 6.56
CA TRP A 309 -29.78 9.71 7.63
C TRP A 309 -29.75 11.24 7.72
N GLU A 310 -30.08 11.80 8.88
CA GLU A 310 -30.00 13.24 9.21
C GLU A 310 -30.52 14.20 8.12
N GLY A 311 -31.63 13.85 7.48
CA GLY A 311 -32.26 14.68 6.45
C GLY A 311 -31.53 14.71 5.10
N ARG A 312 -30.50 13.87 4.90
CA ARG A 312 -29.88 13.64 3.59
C ARG A 312 -30.80 12.80 2.69
N PRO A 313 -30.64 12.88 1.35
CA PRO A 313 -31.36 12.01 0.44
C PRO A 313 -31.18 10.54 0.81
N PRO A 314 -32.24 9.71 0.79
CA PRO A 314 -32.13 8.29 1.10
C PRO A 314 -31.18 7.57 0.13
N VAL A 315 -30.43 6.61 0.65
CA VAL A 315 -29.58 5.72 -0.15
C VAL A 315 -30.21 4.33 -0.22
N ARG A 316 -30.43 3.84 -1.43
CA ARG A 316 -31.03 2.54 -1.70
C ARG A 316 -30.01 1.42 -1.43
N LEU A 317 -30.30 0.55 -0.47
CA LEU A 317 -29.48 -0.61 -0.11
C LEU A 317 -30.07 -1.89 -0.71
N GLU A 318 -29.58 -2.27 -1.89
CA GLU A 318 -30.01 -3.51 -2.57
C GLU A 318 -29.04 -4.68 -2.41
N LYS A 319 -27.77 -4.36 -2.14
CA LYS A 319 -26.69 -5.32 -2.01
C LYS A 319 -25.77 -4.92 -0.88
N GLN A 320 -24.87 -5.83 -0.53
CA GLN A 320 -23.82 -5.58 0.42
C GLN A 320 -22.93 -4.41 -0.02
N VAL A 321 -22.68 -3.49 0.90
CA VAL A 321 -21.77 -2.34 0.74
C VAL A 321 -20.95 -2.15 2.00
N THR A 322 -19.78 -1.52 1.91
CA THR A 322 -19.04 -1.14 3.14
C THR A 322 -19.72 0.04 3.82
N LEU A 323 -19.61 0.16 5.14
CA LEU A 323 -20.12 1.32 5.87
C LEU A 323 -19.51 2.62 5.32
N ARG A 324 -18.20 2.60 5.00
CA ARG A 324 -17.52 3.78 4.44
C ARG A 324 -18.08 4.17 3.07
N GLN A 325 -18.40 3.20 2.21
CA GLN A 325 -19.05 3.46 0.92
C GLN A 325 -20.44 4.08 1.14
N LEU A 326 -21.24 3.53 2.05
CA LEU A 326 -22.56 4.06 2.38
C LEU A 326 -22.48 5.53 2.86
N VAL A 327 -21.54 5.85 3.75
CA VAL A 327 -21.32 7.24 4.20
C VAL A 327 -20.91 8.15 3.03
N SER A 328 -20.09 7.64 2.11
CA SER A 328 -19.72 8.39 0.90
C SER A 328 -20.92 8.66 0.00
N GLU A 329 -21.83 7.69 -0.17
CA GLU A 329 -23.06 7.86 -0.96
C GLU A 329 -24.02 8.85 -0.30
N ILE A 330 -24.23 8.75 1.02
CA ILE A 330 -25.04 9.68 1.82
C ILE A 330 -24.49 11.11 1.74
N SER A 331 -23.17 11.28 1.75
CA SER A 331 -22.54 12.60 1.64
C SER A 331 -22.83 13.27 0.30
N ASN A 332 -23.14 12.50 -0.75
CA ASN A 332 -23.39 13.01 -2.11
C ASN A 332 -22.36 14.06 -2.57
N LYS A 333 -21.06 13.75 -2.37
CA LYS A 333 -19.91 14.62 -2.69
C LYS A 333 -19.78 15.90 -1.83
N ASP A 334 -20.56 16.05 -0.75
CA ASP A 334 -20.37 17.08 0.26
C ASP A 334 -19.15 16.73 1.14
N SER A 335 -18.00 17.30 0.78
CA SER A 335 -16.72 17.03 1.45
C SER A 335 -16.69 17.51 2.90
N GLU A 336 -17.37 18.62 3.21
CA GLU A 336 -17.45 19.17 4.56
C GLU A 336 -18.28 18.28 5.48
N TYR A 337 -19.42 17.79 4.98
CA TYR A 337 -20.22 16.80 5.69
C TYR A 337 -19.44 15.50 5.89
N TYR A 338 -18.83 14.98 4.82
CA TYR A 338 -18.05 13.75 4.91
C TYR A 338 -16.91 13.88 5.92
N ALA A 339 -16.26 15.05 6.02
CA ALA A 339 -15.23 15.31 7.02
C ALA A 339 -15.80 15.27 8.45
N ARG A 340 -16.92 15.96 8.71
CA ARG A 340 -17.56 16.06 10.05
C ARG A 340 -18.20 14.76 10.54
N PHE A 341 -18.50 13.83 9.64
CA PHE A 341 -19.14 12.55 9.98
C PHE A 341 -18.30 11.72 10.96
N TRP A 342 -16.97 11.81 10.87
CA TRP A 342 -16.04 10.88 11.51
C TRP A 342 -15.78 11.14 13.00
N ASN A 343 -16.82 11.24 13.80
CA ASN A 343 -16.71 11.28 15.26
C ASN A 343 -17.48 10.12 15.91
N GLN A 344 -17.13 9.78 17.15
CA GLN A 344 -17.65 8.60 17.83
C GLN A 344 -19.16 8.66 18.02
N ASP A 345 -19.72 9.81 18.39
CA ASP A 345 -21.15 9.96 18.67
C ASP A 345 -22.01 9.82 17.39
N THR A 346 -21.59 10.46 16.31
CA THR A 346 -22.22 10.33 14.99
C THR A 346 -22.14 8.88 14.50
N CYS A 347 -20.97 8.25 14.58
CA CYS A 347 -20.79 6.86 14.15
C CYS A 347 -21.61 5.87 15.00
N SER A 348 -21.71 6.10 16.31
CA SER A 348 -22.51 5.29 17.22
C SER A 348 -24.00 5.34 16.84
N ARG A 349 -24.56 6.54 16.70
CA ARG A 349 -25.97 6.72 16.27
C ARG A 349 -26.22 6.11 14.89
N PHE A 350 -25.28 6.28 13.97
CA PHE A 350 -25.36 5.73 12.62
C PHE A 350 -25.47 4.20 12.63
N LEU A 351 -24.60 3.53 13.39
CA LEU A 351 -24.62 2.07 13.53
C LEU A 351 -25.91 1.59 14.18
N GLN A 352 -26.42 2.33 15.18
CA GLN A 352 -27.68 2.01 15.84
C GLN A 352 -28.85 2.03 14.86
N GLU A 353 -29.04 3.14 14.14
CA GLU A 353 -30.13 3.29 13.17
C GLU A 353 -30.03 2.27 12.03
N LEU A 354 -28.82 2.02 11.54
CA LEU A 354 -28.58 1.08 10.45
C LEU A 354 -28.86 -0.38 10.87
N SER A 355 -28.51 -0.76 12.11
CA SER A 355 -28.74 -2.11 12.65
C SER A 355 -30.23 -2.49 12.74
N ALA A 356 -31.13 -1.51 12.73
CA ALA A 356 -32.57 -1.75 12.66
C ALA A 356 -33.00 -2.34 11.31
N GLN A 357 -32.30 -2.01 10.22
CA GLN A 357 -32.69 -2.33 8.85
C GLN A 357 -31.77 -3.36 8.18
N ALA A 358 -30.52 -3.45 8.62
CA ALA A 358 -29.50 -4.32 8.04
C ALA A 358 -28.71 -5.03 9.13
N ASP A 359 -28.11 -6.17 8.77
CA ASP A 359 -27.09 -6.79 9.61
C ASP A 359 -25.74 -6.17 9.28
N LEU A 360 -24.92 -5.97 10.30
CA LEU A 360 -23.54 -5.51 10.14
C LEU A 360 -22.60 -6.70 10.28
N GLY A 361 -21.44 -6.65 9.66
CA GLY A 361 -20.41 -7.69 9.82
C GLY A 361 -19.04 -7.16 9.43
N TRP A 362 -17.97 -7.81 9.89
CA TRP A 362 -16.65 -7.55 9.32
C TRP A 362 -16.58 -8.12 7.90
N LEU A 363 -15.78 -7.50 7.03
CA LEU A 363 -15.49 -8.04 5.70
C LEU A 363 -15.04 -9.51 5.82
N ASN A 364 -15.63 -10.38 5.01
CA ASN A 364 -15.38 -11.82 4.96
C ASN A 364 -15.76 -12.63 6.22
N ASP A 365 -16.26 -12.01 7.30
CA ASP A 365 -16.73 -12.71 8.49
C ASP A 365 -18.25 -12.89 8.44
N ARG A 366 -18.74 -14.13 8.43
CA ARG A 366 -20.19 -14.41 8.39
C ARG A 366 -20.93 -14.00 9.66
N SER A 367 -20.22 -13.73 10.76
CA SER A 367 -20.83 -13.31 12.02
C SER A 367 -21.50 -11.93 11.89
N SER A 368 -22.53 -11.71 12.70
CA SER A 368 -23.17 -10.40 12.83
C SER A 368 -22.45 -9.56 13.88
N LEU A 369 -22.18 -8.32 13.55
CA LEU A 369 -21.53 -7.34 14.41
C LEU A 369 -22.57 -6.43 15.05
N THR A 370 -22.63 -6.42 16.38
CA THR A 370 -23.48 -5.46 17.11
C THR A 370 -22.79 -4.11 17.24
N GLN A 371 -23.57 -3.03 17.43
CA GLN A 371 -23.04 -1.70 17.72
C GLN A 371 -22.10 -1.72 18.94
N GLU A 372 -22.49 -2.41 20.02
CA GLU A 372 -21.69 -2.52 21.23
C GLU A 372 -20.34 -3.22 20.95
N SER A 373 -20.36 -4.33 20.20
CA SER A 373 -19.13 -5.04 19.82
C SER A 373 -18.21 -4.19 18.94
N PHE A 374 -18.78 -3.44 17.99
CA PHE A 374 -18.02 -2.50 17.17
C PHE A 374 -17.35 -1.43 18.02
N LEU A 375 -18.09 -0.77 18.92
CA LEU A 375 -17.58 0.32 19.76
C LEU A 375 -16.55 -0.18 20.79
N LYS A 376 -16.74 -1.38 21.33
CA LYS A 376 -15.75 -2.04 22.19
C LYS A 376 -14.44 -2.29 21.43
N THR A 377 -14.53 -2.81 20.21
CA THR A 377 -13.36 -3.02 19.33
C THR A 377 -12.68 -1.69 18.99
N TYR A 378 -13.46 -0.64 18.75
CA TYR A 378 -12.95 0.71 18.49
C TYR A 378 -12.14 1.26 19.68
N GLN A 379 -12.67 1.14 20.89
CA GLN A 379 -11.98 1.59 22.10
C GLN A 379 -10.69 0.81 22.35
N GLU A 380 -10.71 -0.50 22.10
CA GLU A 380 -9.54 -1.35 22.24
C GLU A 380 -8.45 -0.98 21.22
N TYR A 381 -8.81 -0.80 19.95
CA TYR A 381 -7.84 -0.31 18.95
C TYR A 381 -7.33 1.07 19.33
N LEU A 382 -8.19 2.00 19.73
CA LEU A 382 -7.79 3.35 20.11
C LEU A 382 -6.77 3.30 21.27
N ARG A 383 -6.99 2.45 22.28
CA ARG A 383 -6.03 2.23 23.37
C ARG A 383 -4.69 1.70 22.83
N GLN A 384 -4.72 0.67 21.99
CA GLN A 384 -3.51 0.12 21.37
C GLN A 384 -2.77 1.15 20.50
N LEU A 385 -3.48 2.05 19.80
CA LEU A 385 -2.83 3.09 18.99
C LEU A 385 -1.99 4.03 19.84
N HIS A 386 -2.48 4.41 21.03
CA HIS A 386 -1.73 5.25 21.96
C HIS A 386 -0.49 4.53 22.51
N GLU A 387 -0.50 3.20 22.56
CA GLU A 387 0.60 2.39 23.08
C GLU A 387 1.64 2.01 22.00
N HIS A 388 1.19 1.81 20.75
CA HIS A 388 1.99 1.15 19.71
C HIS A 388 2.27 1.99 18.46
N VAL A 389 1.87 3.26 18.43
CA VAL A 389 2.18 4.17 17.31
C VAL A 389 3.05 5.32 17.79
N SER A 390 4.06 5.63 17.00
CA SER A 390 4.93 6.77 17.27
C SER A 390 4.16 8.10 17.16
N GLU A 391 4.69 9.17 17.77
CA GLU A 391 4.11 10.52 17.64
C GLU A 391 3.97 10.95 16.17
N ASP A 392 4.81 10.41 15.27
CA ASP A 392 4.79 10.67 13.84
C ASP A 392 3.83 9.75 13.06
N GLY A 393 2.93 9.00 13.72
CA GLY A 393 1.93 8.18 13.05
C GLY A 393 2.48 6.91 12.35
N ILE A 394 3.77 6.62 12.54
CA ILE A 394 4.43 5.40 12.03
C ILE A 394 4.18 4.26 13.02
N THR A 395 3.78 3.09 12.51
CA THR A 395 3.57 1.89 13.34
C THR A 395 4.89 1.43 13.98
N ASN A 396 4.85 0.98 15.24
CA ASN A 396 6.05 0.42 15.89
C ASN A 396 6.59 -0.83 15.19
N SER A 397 5.73 -1.55 14.45
CA SER A 397 6.13 -2.71 13.65
C SER A 397 7.10 -2.36 12.52
N TRP A 398 7.08 -1.12 12.02
CA TRP A 398 8.09 -0.64 11.08
C TRP A 398 9.51 -0.65 11.68
N GLY A 399 9.67 -0.17 12.91
CA GLY A 399 11.00 -0.08 13.53
C GLY A 399 11.68 -1.45 13.65
N GLN A 400 10.93 -2.45 14.11
CA GLN A 400 11.44 -3.82 14.27
C GLN A 400 11.83 -4.46 12.93
N VAL A 401 10.97 -4.32 11.91
CA VAL A 401 11.28 -4.89 10.59
C VAL A 401 12.42 -4.15 9.91
N TRP A 402 12.51 -2.82 10.05
CA TRP A 402 13.60 -2.02 9.51
C TRP A 402 14.95 -2.44 10.11
N ASP A 403 15.03 -2.58 11.43
CA ASP A 403 16.24 -3.03 12.10
C ASP A 403 16.65 -4.42 11.65
N TYR A 404 15.70 -5.35 11.55
CA TYR A 404 15.95 -6.70 11.02
C TYR A 404 16.49 -6.65 9.58
N LEU A 405 15.82 -5.94 8.68
CA LEU A 405 16.22 -5.87 7.28
C LEU A 405 17.59 -5.22 7.11
N ARG A 406 17.88 -4.14 7.85
CA ARG A 406 19.16 -3.44 7.80
C ARG A 406 20.30 -4.32 8.33
N ASN A 407 20.11 -4.93 9.50
CA ASN A 407 21.17 -5.67 10.18
C ASN A 407 21.56 -6.97 9.44
N ASP A 408 20.60 -7.61 8.78
CA ASP A 408 20.82 -8.87 8.06
C ASP A 408 21.17 -8.65 6.58
N GLY A 409 21.43 -7.39 6.19
CA GLY A 409 21.85 -7.05 4.84
C GLY A 409 20.76 -7.24 3.80
N HIS A 410 19.50 -7.04 4.16
CA HIS A 410 18.34 -7.05 3.26
C HIS A 410 18.04 -5.65 2.69
N LEU A 411 17.01 -5.54 1.86
CA LEU A 411 16.56 -4.29 1.27
C LEU A 411 15.11 -3.99 1.68
N ALA A 412 14.88 -2.79 2.21
CA ALA A 412 13.56 -2.20 2.35
C ALA A 412 13.37 -1.15 1.25
N VAL A 413 12.27 -1.26 0.50
CA VAL A 413 11.88 -0.30 -0.52
C VAL A 413 10.59 0.41 -0.11
N LEU A 414 10.66 1.71 0.14
CA LEU A 414 9.47 2.54 0.33
C LEU A 414 8.91 2.90 -1.04
N ASN A 415 7.75 2.37 -1.39
CA ASN A 415 7.15 2.44 -2.70
C ASN A 415 5.89 3.32 -2.66
N SER A 416 6.02 4.57 -3.08
CA SER A 416 5.00 5.59 -2.83
C SER A 416 4.73 6.48 -4.04
N PHE A 417 3.56 7.11 -4.03
CA PHE A 417 3.19 8.21 -4.92
C PHE A 417 3.21 9.58 -4.20
N GLY A 418 3.51 9.59 -2.88
CA GLY A 418 3.25 10.70 -1.98
C GLY A 418 4.48 11.26 -1.25
N ILE A 419 4.29 12.46 -0.68
CA ILE A 419 5.32 13.21 0.08
C ILE A 419 5.59 12.61 1.47
N ASP A 420 4.67 11.79 1.99
CA ASP A 420 4.74 11.24 3.34
C ASP A 420 5.88 10.23 3.51
N THR A 421 6.40 9.70 2.40
CA THR A 421 7.61 8.87 2.36
C THR A 421 8.78 9.51 3.10
N HIS A 422 8.90 10.84 3.05
CA HIS A 422 9.99 11.55 3.73
C HIS A 422 9.92 11.39 5.27
N ARG A 423 8.72 11.27 5.85
CA ARG A 423 8.54 11.08 7.30
C ARG A 423 9.11 9.74 7.73
N VAL A 424 8.78 8.69 6.97
CA VAL A 424 9.31 7.33 7.19
C VAL A 424 10.83 7.33 7.00
N VAL A 425 11.34 7.96 5.94
CA VAL A 425 12.79 8.09 5.71
C VAL A 425 13.48 8.80 6.88
N ALA A 426 13.02 9.97 7.27
CA ALA A 426 13.61 10.76 8.36
C ALA A 426 13.59 10.03 9.71
N ARG A 427 12.63 9.14 9.92
CA ARG A 427 12.57 8.28 11.11
C ARG A 427 13.49 7.06 11.02
N SER A 428 13.74 6.55 9.81
CA SER A 428 14.47 5.29 9.59
C SER A 428 15.97 5.47 9.48
N VAL A 429 16.41 6.58 8.87
CA VAL A 429 17.83 6.87 8.63
C VAL A 429 18.22 8.24 9.20
N PRO A 430 19.43 8.38 9.79
CA PRO A 430 19.90 9.66 10.30
C PRO A 430 20.05 10.75 9.23
N ASP A 431 20.44 10.34 8.01
CA ASP A 431 20.67 11.24 6.89
C ASP A 431 19.95 10.74 5.63
N GLY A 432 18.87 11.43 5.24
CA GLY A 432 18.10 11.11 4.03
C GLY A 432 18.91 11.20 2.73
N ARG A 433 20.02 11.94 2.70
CA ARG A 433 20.91 12.03 1.53
C ARG A 433 21.59 10.69 1.20
N GLN A 434 21.68 9.80 2.19
CA GLN A 434 22.20 8.45 2.02
C GLN A 434 21.15 7.49 1.42
N VAL A 435 19.91 7.92 1.24
CA VAL A 435 18.89 7.07 0.60
C VAL A 435 19.00 7.18 -0.92
N LEU A 436 18.87 6.04 -1.59
CA LEU A 436 18.77 6.00 -3.05
C LEU A 436 17.31 6.21 -3.45
N TYR A 437 17.06 7.21 -4.29
CA TYR A 437 15.73 7.54 -4.81
C TYR A 437 15.64 7.13 -6.28
N ILE A 438 14.69 6.25 -6.58
CA ILE A 438 14.43 5.74 -7.93
C ILE A 438 13.07 6.25 -8.40
N THR A 439 13.05 6.92 -9.54
CA THR A 439 11.83 7.26 -10.26
C THR A 439 11.63 6.28 -11.41
N ILE A 440 10.37 6.00 -11.73
CA ILE A 440 9.99 5.22 -12.90
C ILE A 440 9.39 6.14 -13.96
N ASP A 441 10.03 6.20 -15.13
CA ASP A 441 9.65 7.01 -16.27
C ASP A 441 9.42 8.49 -15.94
N TYR A 442 10.34 9.13 -15.21
CA TYR A 442 10.21 10.51 -14.71
C TYR A 442 9.73 11.52 -15.76
N ASN A 443 10.22 11.43 -16.99
CA ASN A 443 9.85 12.35 -18.08
C ASN A 443 8.38 12.23 -18.52
N LEU A 444 7.66 11.18 -18.11
CA LEU A 444 6.23 11.01 -18.39
C LEU A 444 5.35 11.60 -17.29
N TRP A 445 5.93 12.15 -16.23
CA TRP A 445 5.19 12.69 -15.10
C TRP A 445 4.53 14.02 -15.45
N GLY A 446 3.35 14.25 -14.87
CA GLY A 446 2.68 15.54 -15.00
C GLY A 446 3.39 16.62 -14.19
N GLN A 447 3.27 17.88 -14.61
CA GLN A 447 3.89 19.02 -13.92
C GLN A 447 3.56 19.09 -12.42
N LYS A 448 2.34 18.73 -12.05
CA LYS A 448 1.90 18.68 -10.65
C LYS A 448 2.69 17.66 -9.82
N ASP A 449 2.97 16.48 -10.38
CA ASP A 449 3.70 15.42 -9.70
C ASP A 449 5.19 15.79 -9.59
N LEU A 450 5.76 16.38 -10.65
CA LEU A 450 7.13 16.91 -10.64
C LEU A 450 7.34 17.97 -9.56
N LEU A 451 6.46 18.96 -9.46
CA LEU A 451 6.55 20.01 -8.44
C LEU A 451 6.45 19.46 -7.02
N LYS A 452 5.50 18.53 -6.79
CA LYS A 452 5.36 17.87 -5.48
C LYS A 452 6.62 17.10 -5.11
N TRP A 453 7.17 16.33 -6.06
CA TRP A 453 8.41 15.57 -5.86
C TRP A 453 9.59 16.48 -5.53
N SER A 454 9.84 17.53 -6.31
CA SER A 454 10.94 18.46 -6.06
C SER A 454 10.85 19.16 -4.70
N SER A 455 9.63 19.53 -4.28
CA SER A 455 9.42 20.22 -3.00
C SER A 455 9.83 19.41 -1.77
N ILE A 456 9.96 18.08 -1.89
CA ILE A 456 10.43 17.21 -0.81
C ILE A 456 11.89 17.53 -0.49
N PHE A 457 12.72 17.72 -1.52
CA PHE A 457 14.17 17.87 -1.36
C PHE A 457 14.58 19.29 -0.98
N GLU A 458 13.84 20.32 -1.42
CA GLU A 458 14.09 21.72 -1.07
C GLU A 458 13.95 22.00 0.44
N ARG A 459 12.99 21.36 1.11
CA ARG A 459 12.72 21.58 2.55
C ARG A 459 13.84 21.07 3.47
N HIS A 460 14.63 20.12 3.01
CA HIS A 460 15.72 19.54 3.81
C HIS A 460 16.90 20.52 3.95
N THR A 461 17.13 21.35 2.94
CA THR A 461 18.21 22.35 2.91
C THR A 461 18.00 23.39 4.01
N ASP A 462 16.78 23.90 4.17
CA ASP A 462 16.45 24.93 5.17
C ASP A 462 16.60 24.47 6.63
N ARG A 463 16.22 23.22 6.94
CA ARG A 463 16.33 22.68 8.31
C ARG A 463 17.79 22.49 8.73
N SER A 464 18.62 21.98 7.83
CA SER A 464 20.05 21.78 8.09
C SER A 464 20.81 23.08 8.39
N GLN A 465 20.36 24.21 7.83
CA GLN A 465 20.97 25.52 8.08
C GLN A 465 20.54 26.12 9.43
N LYS A 466 19.30 25.87 9.86
CA LYS A 466 18.77 26.40 11.13
C LYS A 466 19.30 25.72 12.39
N THR A 467 19.78 24.47 12.30
CA THR A 467 20.35 23.75 13.46
C THR A 467 21.86 24.02 13.64
N ARG A 468 22.49 24.74 12.70
CA ARG A 468 23.93 25.09 12.74
C ARG A 468 24.21 26.51 13.28
N VAL A 469 23.19 27.20 13.80
CA VAL A 469 23.29 28.49 14.50
C VAL A 469 22.85 28.26 15.95
#